data_AF-A0A4V2ZX12-F1
#
_entry.id   AF-A0A4V2ZX12-F1
#
_cell.length_a   1.000
_cell.length_b   1.000
_cell.length_c   1.000
_cell.angle_alpha   90.00
_cell.angle_beta   90.00
_cell.angle_gamma   90.00
#
_symmetry.space_group_name_H-M   'P 1'
#
loop_
_entity.id
_entity.type
_entity.pdbx_description
1 polymer ?
#
loop_
_entity_poly.entity_id
_entity_poly.type
_entity_poly.pdbx_seq_one_letter_code
_entity_poly.pdbx_strand_id
1 'polypeptide(L)'
;MHYWLTLTLIIPGFLYGADDSDAVNERIPVSATQLEAHWGIDCPASWLALAAGDCPPPPALSRVLQLCAAIHQPPGEPGAANCPDYQAATAAATRSDCPQLQHIIRASGECLALPDQADSASARETGFAAETPWH
;
A
#
# COMPACT_ATOMS: atom_id res chain seq x y z
N MET A 1 3.06 60.28 52.56
CA MET A 1 1.69 59.78 52.79
C MET A 1 1.19 59.19 51.48
N HIS A 2 0.77 57.92 51.49
CA HIS A 2 0.04 57.16 50.44
C HIS A 2 0.88 56.58 49.27
N TYR A 3 1.31 55.30 49.34
CA TYR A 3 0.72 54.01 48.84
C TYR A 3 1.25 53.63 47.43
N TRP A 4 2.09 52.59 47.31
CA TRP A 4 1.76 51.21 46.85
C TRP A 4 1.06 51.14 45.48
N LEU A 5 1.72 50.57 44.46
CA LEU A 5 1.31 49.29 43.82
C LEU A 5 2.28 48.91 42.67
N THR A 6 2.85 47.71 42.79
CA THR A 6 3.48 46.94 41.72
C THR A 6 2.43 46.51 40.67
N LEU A 7 2.75 46.65 39.38
CA LEU A 7 2.07 45.91 38.33
C LEU A 7 3.09 45.43 37.29
N THR A 8 3.55 44.20 37.48
CA THR A 8 4.35 43.44 36.52
C THR A 8 3.44 43.08 35.34
N LEU A 9 3.72 43.67 34.17
CA LEU A 9 3.02 43.39 32.93
C LEU A 9 3.49 42.02 32.41
N ILE A 10 2.72 40.98 32.68
CA ILE A 10 2.88 39.65 32.06
C ILE A 10 2.32 39.76 30.64
N ILE A 11 3.20 39.73 29.64
CA ILE A 11 2.83 39.60 28.23
C ILE A 11 2.35 38.15 28.05
N PRO A 12 1.08 37.89 27.67
CA PRO A 12 0.65 36.54 27.36
C PRO A 12 1.39 36.08 26.11
N GLY A 13 2.22 35.04 26.30
CA GLY A 13 2.87 34.33 25.22
C GLY A 13 1.84 33.84 24.21
N PHE A 14 2.22 33.95 22.94
CA PHE A 14 1.55 33.37 21.79
C PHE A 14 1.13 31.92 22.09
N LEU A 15 -0.16 31.69 22.29
CA LEU A 15 -0.75 30.35 22.24
C LEU A 15 -0.87 29.94 20.77
N TYR A 16 0.26 29.56 20.16
CA TYR A 16 0.23 28.65 19.03
C TYR A 16 0.01 27.25 19.60
N GLY A 17 -1.26 26.92 19.87
CA GLY A 17 -1.68 25.53 19.94
C GLY A 17 -1.75 25.02 18.50
N ALA A 18 -0.60 24.66 17.93
CA ALA A 18 -0.61 23.76 16.78
C ALA A 18 -1.16 22.43 17.30
N ASP A 19 -2.23 21.97 16.67
CA ASP A 19 -2.90 20.73 17.03
C ASP A 19 -1.95 19.56 16.68
N ASP A 20 -1.24 19.03 17.68
CA ASP A 20 -0.34 17.87 17.55
C ASP A 20 -1.08 16.57 17.16
N SER A 21 -2.40 16.62 16.98
CA SER A 21 -3.20 15.44 16.58
C SER A 21 -3.06 15.10 15.09
N ASP A 22 -2.49 15.99 14.26
CA ASP A 22 -2.31 15.77 12.81
C ASP A 22 -0.91 15.25 12.44
N ALA A 23 0.08 15.36 13.34
CA ALA A 23 1.48 15.01 13.04
C ALA A 23 1.72 13.50 12.79
N VAL A 24 0.82 12.63 13.24
CA VAL A 24 0.90 11.18 12.97
C VAL A 24 0.34 10.79 11.59
N ASN A 25 -0.44 11.66 10.96
CA ASN A 25 -1.09 11.39 9.68
C ASN A 25 -0.36 11.99 8.47
N GLU A 26 0.73 12.75 8.69
CA GLU A 26 1.60 13.28 7.63
C GLU A 26 2.67 12.29 7.14
N ARG A 27 2.55 10.99 7.47
CA ARG A 27 3.49 10.00 6.92
C ARG A 27 3.29 9.91 5.41
N ILE A 28 4.32 10.33 4.68
CA ILE A 28 4.43 10.13 3.24
C ILE A 28 4.16 8.63 2.95
N PRO A 29 3.13 8.31 2.15
CA PRO A 29 2.83 6.92 1.83
C PRO A 29 4.02 6.31 1.09
N VAL A 30 4.46 5.14 1.54
CA VAL A 30 5.56 4.40 0.90
C VAL A 30 4.94 3.48 -0.15
N SER A 31 5.37 3.63 -1.40
CA SER A 31 4.89 2.77 -2.50
C SER A 31 5.44 1.34 -2.38
N ALA A 32 4.73 0.38 -2.99
CA ALA A 32 5.16 -1.02 -3.07
C ALA A 32 6.57 -1.15 -3.68
N THR A 33 6.86 -0.42 -4.76
CA THR A 33 8.18 -0.44 -5.41
C THR A 33 9.30 0.07 -4.51
N GLN A 34 9.04 1.07 -3.67
CA GLN A 34 10.02 1.55 -2.68
C GLN A 34 10.26 0.51 -1.59
N LEU A 35 9.22 -0.21 -1.17
CA LEU A 35 9.36 -1.31 -0.21
C LEU A 35 10.15 -2.48 -0.81
N GLU A 36 9.86 -2.88 -2.04
CA GLU A 36 10.63 -3.92 -2.75
C GLU A 36 12.11 -3.54 -2.87
N ALA A 37 12.41 -2.30 -3.28
CA ALA A 37 13.77 -1.79 -3.35
C ALA A 37 14.47 -1.76 -1.98
N HIS A 38 13.75 -1.37 -0.92
CA HIS A 38 14.26 -1.35 0.45
C HIS A 38 14.68 -2.75 0.92
N TRP A 39 13.88 -3.77 0.61
CA TRP A 39 14.15 -5.17 0.97
C TRP A 39 15.05 -5.90 -0.03
N GLY A 40 15.37 -5.30 -1.18
CA GLY A 40 16.18 -5.89 -2.23
C GLY A 40 15.50 -7.12 -2.87
N ILE A 41 14.17 -7.09 -3.01
CA ILE A 41 13.39 -8.18 -3.60
C ILE A 41 12.68 -7.71 -4.87
N ASP A 42 12.38 -8.66 -5.75
CA ASP A 42 11.56 -8.47 -6.94
C ASP A 42 10.40 -9.48 -6.86
N CYS A 43 9.22 -8.98 -6.52
CA CYS A 43 8.05 -9.81 -6.31
C CYS A 43 7.56 -10.50 -7.60
N PRO A 44 7.46 -9.80 -8.76
CA PRO A 44 7.21 -10.44 -10.04
C PRO A 44 8.20 -11.57 -10.39
N ALA A 45 9.51 -11.33 -10.26
CA ALA A 45 10.51 -12.35 -10.55
C ALA A 45 10.43 -13.54 -9.60
N SER A 46 10.11 -13.30 -8.33
CA SER A 46 9.93 -14.35 -7.33
C SER A 46 8.68 -15.20 -7.62
N TRP A 47 7.61 -14.58 -8.12
CA TRP A 47 6.44 -15.32 -8.59
C TRP A 47 6.76 -16.22 -9.78
N LEU A 48 7.52 -15.71 -10.76
CA LEU A 48 7.98 -16.50 -11.90
C LEU A 48 8.89 -17.66 -11.46
N ALA A 49 9.78 -17.42 -10.51
CA ALA A 49 10.63 -18.46 -9.93
C ALA A 49 9.81 -19.53 -9.20
N LEU A 50 8.76 -19.14 -8.48
CA LEU A 50 7.81 -20.07 -7.87
C LEU A 50 7.07 -20.90 -8.94
N ALA A 51 6.62 -20.26 -10.02
CA ALA A 51 5.88 -20.93 -11.10
C ALA A 51 6.74 -21.92 -11.90
N ALA A 52 8.05 -21.67 -12.02
CA ALA A 52 8.99 -22.52 -12.74
C ALA A 52 9.70 -23.56 -11.86
N GLY A 53 9.64 -23.40 -10.54
CA GLY A 53 10.42 -24.17 -9.57
C GLY A 53 9.75 -25.45 -9.09
N ASP A 54 10.48 -26.19 -8.25
CA ASP A 54 10.01 -27.41 -7.60
C ASP A 54 9.10 -27.12 -6.40
N CYS A 55 8.32 -28.14 -6.02
CA CYS A 55 7.51 -28.11 -4.81
C CYS A 55 7.97 -29.17 -3.79
N PRO A 56 8.13 -28.83 -2.49
CA PRO A 56 7.94 -27.49 -1.91
C PRO A 56 9.04 -26.50 -2.36
N PRO A 57 8.71 -25.19 -2.46
CA PRO A 57 9.71 -24.19 -2.80
C PRO A 57 10.78 -24.10 -1.71
N PRO A 58 12.01 -23.70 -2.07
CA PRO A 58 13.08 -23.54 -1.10
C PRO A 58 12.70 -22.49 -0.03
N PRO A 59 13.13 -22.63 1.23
CA PRO A 59 12.76 -21.73 2.32
C PRO A 59 13.03 -20.25 2.05
N ALA A 60 14.09 -19.95 1.28
CA ALA A 60 14.41 -18.59 0.86
C ALA A 60 13.31 -17.97 0.00
N LEU A 61 12.74 -18.73 -0.95
CA LEU A 61 11.65 -18.27 -1.80
C LEU A 61 10.37 -18.07 -0.98
N SER A 62 10.06 -18.97 -0.04
CA SER A 62 8.92 -18.81 0.87
C SER A 62 8.98 -17.53 1.69
N ARG A 63 10.18 -17.14 2.16
CA ARG A 63 10.38 -15.87 2.87
C ARG A 63 10.15 -14.66 1.96
N VAL A 64 10.58 -14.72 0.70
CA VAL A 64 10.34 -13.62 -0.25
C VAL A 64 8.85 -13.48 -0.54
N LEU A 65 8.12 -14.59 -0.72
CA LEU A 65 6.67 -14.57 -0.93
C LEU A 65 5.92 -13.95 0.27
N GLN A 66 6.38 -14.20 1.50
CA GLN A 66 5.84 -13.55 2.69
C GLN A 66 6.01 -12.03 2.66
N LEU A 67 7.16 -11.54 2.21
CA LEU A 67 7.40 -10.11 2.06
C LEU A 67 6.53 -9.52 0.94
N CYS A 68 6.40 -10.22 -0.18
CA CYS A 68 5.52 -9.79 -1.28
C CYS A 68 4.05 -9.72 -0.85
N ALA A 69 3.59 -10.68 -0.05
CA ALA A 69 2.26 -10.63 0.55
C ALA A 69 2.08 -9.40 1.45
N ALA A 70 3.07 -9.07 2.28
CA ALA A 70 2.99 -7.88 3.15
C ALA A 70 2.99 -6.56 2.37
N ILE A 71 3.69 -6.51 1.24
CA ILE A 71 3.83 -5.30 0.41
C ILE A 71 2.59 -5.09 -0.48
N HIS A 72 2.13 -6.14 -1.15
CA HIS A 72 1.08 -6.05 -2.19
C HIS A 72 -0.32 -6.41 -1.70
N GLN A 73 -0.42 -7.05 -0.53
CA GLN A 73 -1.69 -7.51 0.02
C GLN A 73 -1.74 -7.19 1.53
N PRO A 74 -1.65 -5.90 1.92
CA PRO A 74 -1.68 -5.52 3.33
C PRO A 74 -3.02 -5.93 3.97
N PRO A 75 -3.00 -6.34 5.26
CA PRO A 75 -4.22 -6.74 5.95
C PRO A 75 -5.19 -5.55 6.07
N GLY A 76 -6.46 -5.80 5.79
CA GLY A 76 -7.52 -4.79 5.95
C GLY A 76 -7.80 -3.94 4.71
N GLU A 77 -7.20 -4.23 3.55
CA GLU A 77 -7.59 -3.62 2.27
C GLU A 77 -8.51 -4.54 1.44
N PRO A 78 -9.84 -4.40 1.55
CA PRO A 78 -10.80 -5.14 0.74
C PRO A 78 -10.89 -4.52 -0.66
N GLY A 79 -10.01 -4.92 -1.57
CA GLY A 79 -10.03 -4.40 -2.94
C GLY A 79 -8.79 -4.67 -3.77
N ALA A 80 -7.67 -5.09 -3.13
CA ALA A 80 -6.53 -5.61 -3.87
C ALA A 80 -6.96 -6.89 -4.60
N ALA A 81 -7.25 -6.79 -5.89
CA ALA A 81 -7.37 -7.96 -6.74
C ALA A 81 -6.03 -8.70 -6.69
N ASN A 82 -6.02 -9.87 -6.07
CA ASN A 82 -4.82 -10.61 -5.67
C ASN A 82 -4.22 -11.34 -6.86
N CYS A 83 -3.49 -10.59 -7.68
CA CYS A 83 -2.98 -11.08 -8.93
C CYS A 83 -1.52 -10.66 -9.09
N PRO A 84 -0.57 -11.50 -8.66
CA PRO A 84 -0.76 -12.82 -8.05
C PRO A 84 -1.11 -12.82 -6.55
N ASP A 85 -1.68 -13.92 -6.05
CA ASP A 85 -2.02 -14.10 -4.63
C ASP A 85 -0.83 -14.65 -3.81
N TYR A 86 0.05 -13.74 -3.36
CA TYR A 86 1.22 -14.08 -2.56
C TYR A 86 0.87 -14.63 -1.17
N GLN A 87 -0.23 -14.19 -0.55
CA GLN A 87 -0.70 -14.70 0.74
C GLN A 87 -1.09 -16.17 0.63
N ALA A 88 -1.92 -16.52 -0.35
CA ALA A 88 -2.32 -17.91 -0.57
C ALA A 88 -1.12 -18.79 -0.94
N ALA A 89 -0.24 -18.29 -1.83
CA ALA A 89 0.97 -19.02 -2.22
C ALA A 89 1.90 -19.27 -1.03
N THR A 90 2.10 -18.27 -0.18
CA THR A 90 2.87 -18.39 1.08
C THR A 90 2.30 -19.46 2.00
N ALA A 91 0.97 -19.47 2.18
CA ALA A 91 0.31 -20.43 3.06
C ALA A 91 0.43 -21.86 2.51
N ALA A 92 0.26 -22.04 1.19
CA ALA A 92 0.43 -23.33 0.53
C ALA A 92 1.88 -23.82 0.59
N ALA A 93 2.85 -22.95 0.31
CA ALA A 93 4.29 -23.25 0.41
C ALA A 93 4.69 -23.68 1.83
N THR A 94 4.21 -22.97 2.85
CA THR A 94 4.48 -23.29 4.27
C THR A 94 3.92 -24.67 4.66
N ARG A 95 2.77 -25.05 4.10
CA ARG A 95 2.17 -26.38 4.31
C ARG A 95 2.72 -27.47 3.41
N SER A 96 3.63 -27.14 2.49
CA SER A 96 4.08 -28.04 1.41
C SER A 96 2.92 -28.61 0.58
N ASP A 97 1.86 -27.81 0.40
CA ASP A 97 0.65 -28.21 -0.33
C ASP A 97 0.80 -27.91 -1.83
N CYS A 98 1.46 -28.84 -2.53
CA CYS A 98 1.79 -28.69 -3.94
C CYS A 98 0.56 -28.58 -4.87
N PRO A 99 -0.50 -29.39 -4.71
CA PRO A 99 -1.71 -29.24 -5.52
C PRO A 99 -2.34 -27.85 -5.37
N GLN A 100 -2.42 -27.34 -4.14
CA GLN A 100 -2.95 -26.01 -3.89
C GLN A 100 -2.05 -24.92 -4.47
N LEU A 101 -0.72 -25.05 -4.34
CA LEU A 101 0.24 -24.09 -4.89
C LEU A 101 0.13 -24.02 -6.43
N GLN A 102 0.01 -25.17 -7.11
CA GLN A 102 -0.20 -25.22 -8.56
C GLN A 102 -1.54 -24.60 -8.98
N HIS A 103 -2.60 -24.82 -8.21
CA HIS A 103 -3.90 -24.19 -8.45
C HIS A 103 -3.79 -22.67 -8.38
N ILE A 104 -3.13 -22.14 -7.34
CA ILE A 104 -2.91 -20.70 -7.16
C ILE A 104 -2.10 -20.10 -8.32
N ILE A 105 -0.99 -20.76 -8.71
CA ILE A 105 -0.16 -20.32 -9.84
C ILE A 105 -0.99 -20.25 -11.12
N ARG A 106 -1.81 -21.27 -11.41
CA ARG A 106 -2.67 -21.31 -12.60
C ARG A 106 -3.71 -20.19 -12.58
N ALA A 107 -4.40 -20.01 -11.46
CA ALA A 107 -5.41 -18.96 -11.30
C ALA A 107 -4.82 -17.55 -11.50
N SER A 108 -3.55 -17.33 -11.12
CA SER A 108 -2.87 -16.06 -11.35
C SER A 108 -2.60 -15.75 -12.84
N GLY A 109 -2.45 -16.78 -13.68
CA GLY A 109 -2.29 -16.60 -15.12
C GLY A 109 -3.55 -16.06 -15.80
N GLU A 110 -4.72 -16.32 -15.21
CA GLU A 110 -6.00 -15.79 -15.68
C GLU A 110 -6.17 -14.31 -15.30
N CYS A 111 -5.51 -13.86 -14.22
CA CYS A 111 -5.53 -12.46 -13.82
C CYS A 111 -4.76 -11.52 -14.77
N LEU A 112 -3.60 -11.95 -15.28
CA LEU A 112 -2.75 -11.16 -16.16
C LEU A 112 -3.36 -10.97 -17.56
N ALA A 113 -4.50 -11.62 -17.85
CA ALA A 113 -5.20 -11.57 -19.13
C ALA A 113 -6.34 -10.52 -19.19
N LEU A 114 -6.54 -9.71 -18.14
CA LEU A 114 -7.51 -8.61 -18.17
C LEU A 114 -6.90 -7.36 -18.85
N PRO A 115 -7.47 -6.87 -19.96
CA PRO A 115 -6.96 -5.69 -20.66
C PRO A 115 -7.34 -4.39 -19.95
N ASP A 116 -6.36 -3.48 -19.81
CA ASP A 116 -6.50 -2.02 -20.00
C ASP A 116 -7.69 -1.30 -19.30
N GLN A 117 -7.98 -1.56 -18.02
CA GLN A 117 -8.93 -0.74 -17.24
C GLN A 117 -8.27 0.32 -16.33
N ALA A 118 -7.02 0.71 -16.63
CA ALA A 118 -6.39 1.86 -15.98
C ALA A 118 -6.77 3.21 -16.63
N ASP A 119 -7.29 3.21 -17.86
CA ASP A 119 -7.58 4.46 -18.60
C ASP A 119 -9.00 5.02 -18.39
N SER A 120 -9.90 4.28 -17.73
CA SER A 120 -11.30 4.68 -17.55
C SER A 120 -11.52 5.71 -16.43
N ALA A 121 -10.52 5.96 -15.57
CA ALA A 121 -10.64 6.90 -14.45
C ALA A 121 -10.23 8.34 -14.83
N SER A 122 -9.44 8.55 -15.89
CA SER A 122 -8.96 9.88 -16.29
C SER A 122 -9.89 10.62 -17.28
N ALA A 123 -10.75 9.91 -18.01
CA ALA A 123 -11.62 10.51 -19.02
C ALA A 123 -12.88 11.21 -18.46
N ARG A 124 -13.12 11.21 -17.14
CA ARG A 124 -14.32 11.83 -16.52
C ARG A 124 -14.11 13.23 -15.94
N GLU A 125 -12.89 13.76 -15.89
CA GLU A 125 -12.63 15.09 -15.30
C GLU A 125 -12.36 16.23 -16.30
N THR A 126 -12.40 15.98 -17.62
CA THR A 126 -12.18 17.04 -18.63
C THR A 126 -13.27 17.06 -19.69
N GLY A 127 -14.49 17.50 -19.32
CA GLY A 127 -15.53 17.61 -20.35
C GLY A 127 -16.88 18.15 -19.93
N PHE A 128 -16.96 19.26 -19.18
CA PHE A 128 -18.12 20.16 -19.31
C PHE A 128 -17.82 21.56 -18.77
N ALA A 129 -17.03 22.34 -19.52
CA ALA A 129 -17.17 23.78 -19.48
C ALA A 129 -18.40 24.13 -20.32
N ALA A 130 -19.55 24.35 -19.66
CA ALA A 130 -20.68 25.03 -20.28
C ALA A 130 -20.90 26.33 -19.52
N GLU A 131 -20.56 27.41 -20.22
CA GLU A 131 -20.77 28.79 -19.86
C GLU A 131 -22.26 29.04 -19.54
N THR A 132 -22.55 29.62 -18.38
CA THR A 132 -23.87 30.20 -18.08
C THR A 132 -23.81 31.72 -18.30
N PRO A 133 -24.57 32.28 -19.26
CA PRO A 133 -24.76 33.72 -19.34
C PRO A 133 -25.79 34.18 -18.32
N TRP A 134 -25.44 35.23 -17.59
CA TRP A 134 -26.30 35.99 -16.71
C TRP A 134 -27.42 36.68 -17.50
N HIS A 135 -28.67 36.50 -17.06
CA HIS A 135 -29.77 37.43 -17.26
C HIS A 135 -30.68 37.44 -16.04
#